data_AF-A0A914FD83-F1
#
_entry.id   AF-A0A914FD83-F1
#
_cell.length_a   1.000
_cell.length_b   1.000
_cell.length_c   1.000
_cell.angle_alpha   90.00
_cell.angle_beta   90.00
_cell.angle_gamma   90.00
#
_symmetry.space_group_name_H-M   'P 1'
#
loop_
_entity.id
_entity.type
_entity.pdbx_description
1 polymer ?
#
loop_
_entity_poly.entity_id
_entity_poly.type
_entity_poly.pdbx_seq_one_letter_code
_entity_poly.pdbx_strand_id
1 'polypeptide(L)' 'MRDNNFHRNMGPSPLQRGNAAHIRQNDDNKNRTTLTNQERNFVNSVIHGKSMNHEPKYDPQLNQLKKKNGL' A
#
# COMPACT_ATOMS: atom_id res chain seq x y z
N MET A 1 -22.69 9.49 21.10
CA MET A 1 -21.29 9.05 20.92
C MET A 1 -21.22 8.45 19.53
N ARG A 2 -20.29 8.89 18.67
CA ARG A 2 -20.23 8.44 17.26
C ARG A 2 -19.47 7.11 17.20
N ASP A 3 -20.22 6.03 17.22
CA ASP A 3 -19.72 4.71 16.83
C ASP A 3 -19.72 4.66 15.30
N ASN A 4 -18.56 4.77 14.68
CA ASN A 4 -18.37 4.38 13.28
C ASN A 4 -17.27 3.35 13.19
N ASN A 5 -17.63 2.18 13.72
CA ASN A 5 -16.99 0.91 13.48
C ASN A 5 -17.26 0.49 12.02
N PHE A 6 -16.47 1.03 11.08
CA PHE A 6 -16.46 0.57 9.68
C PHE A 6 -15.77 -0.81 9.60
N HIS A 7 -16.51 -1.88 9.92
CA HIS A 7 -16.84 -2.96 8.98
C HIS A 7 -15.94 -3.01 7.70
N ARG A 8 -15.30 -4.11 7.25
CA ARG A 8 -15.67 -5.53 7.27
C ARG A 8 -14.48 -6.43 6.88
N ASN A 9 -14.48 -7.65 7.42
CA ASN A 9 -13.86 -8.84 6.83
C ASN A 9 -14.31 -9.04 5.37
N MET A 10 -13.36 -9.07 4.43
CA MET A 10 -13.57 -9.44 3.02
C MET A 10 -12.33 -10.19 2.51
N GLY A 11 -12.39 -11.53 2.44
CA GLY A 11 -11.45 -12.37 1.69
C GLY A 11 -9.95 -12.25 2.05
N PRO A 12 -9.04 -12.93 1.31
CA PRO A 12 -7.60 -12.70 1.47
C PRO A 12 -7.32 -11.19 1.27
N SER A 13 -6.75 -10.55 2.28
CA SER A 13 -6.97 -9.11 2.51
C SER A 13 -6.55 -8.22 1.32
N PRO A 14 -7.50 -7.46 0.72
CA PRO A 14 -7.21 -6.46 -0.32
C PRO A 14 -6.36 -5.26 0.17
N LEU A 15 -6.04 -5.21 1.47
CA LEU A 15 -5.43 -4.05 2.13
C LEU A 15 -4.03 -3.74 1.59
N GLN A 16 -3.20 -4.77 1.37
CA GLN A 16 -1.81 -4.55 0.95
C GLN A 16 -1.72 -4.10 -0.51
N ARG A 17 -2.49 -4.74 -1.39
CA ARG A 17 -2.60 -4.36 -2.79
C ARG A 17 -3.19 -2.96 -2.95
N GLY A 18 -4.26 -2.65 -2.21
CA GLY A 18 -4.86 -1.32 -2.18
C GLY A 18 -3.90 -0.25 -1.65
N ASN A 19 -3.19 -0.54 -0.55
CA ASN A 19 -2.17 0.35 0.01
C ASN A 19 -1.04 0.59 -1.00
N ALA A 20 -0.53 -0.46 -1.64
CA ALA A 20 0.52 -0.36 -2.64
C ALA A 20 0.07 0.49 -3.84
N ALA A 21 -1.14 0.25 -4.35
CA ALA A 21 -1.72 1.05 -5.44
C ALA A 21 -1.87 2.53 -5.05
N HIS A 22 -2.36 2.81 -3.84
CA HIS A 22 -2.50 4.17 -3.35
C HIS A 22 -1.14 4.89 -3.22
N ILE A 23 -0.13 4.21 -2.67
CA ILE A 23 1.26 4.71 -2.60
C ILE A 23 1.79 5.03 -4.00
N ARG A 24 1.58 4.13 -4.97
CA ARG A 24 2.04 4.28 -6.35
C ARG A 24 1.41 5.50 -7.03
N GLN A 25 0.09 5.61 -6.93
CA GLN A 25 -0.67 6.72 -7.51
C GLN A 25 -0.26 8.06 -6.90
N ASN A 26 -0.09 8.10 -5.57
CA ASN A 26 0.36 9.33 -4.90
C ASN A 26 1.79 9.72 -5.31
N ASP A 27 2.70 8.76 -5.48
CA ASP A 27 4.06 9.04 -5.96
C ASP A 27 4.08 9.54 -7.41
N ASP A 28 3.23 8.98 -8.28
CA ASP A 28 3.13 9.39 -9.69
C ASP A 28 2.48 10.77 -9.86
N ASN A 29 1.59 11.17 -8.94
CA ASN A 29 0.96 12.49 -8.95
C ASN A 29 1.88 13.62 -8.45
N LYS A 30 3.07 13.29 -7.92
CA LYS A 30 4.03 14.29 -7.44
C LYS A 30 4.94 14.77 -8.56
N ASN A 31 5.24 16.08 -8.54
CA ASN A 31 6.24 16.69 -9.43
C ASN A 31 7.66 16.11 -9.25
N ARG A 32 7.96 15.50 -8.09
CA ARG A 32 9.20 14.78 -7.82
C ARG A 32 8.88 13.47 -7.11
N THR A 33 9.44 12.36 -7.61
CA THR A 33 9.24 11.03 -7.02
C THR A 33 9.90 10.96 -5.65
N THR A 34 9.15 10.50 -4.65
CA THR A 34 9.65 10.27 -3.28
C THR A 34 10.15 8.85 -3.06
N LEU A 35 9.69 7.92 -3.88
CA LEU A 35 10.09 6.52 -3.85
C LEU A 35 11.37 6.29 -4.66
N THR A 36 12.27 5.48 -4.13
CA THR A 36 13.42 4.96 -4.89
C THR A 36 12.96 3.92 -5.92
N ASN A 37 13.82 3.60 -6.89
CA ASN A 37 13.54 2.53 -7.86
C ASN A 37 13.25 1.19 -7.18
N GLN A 38 13.95 0.87 -6.09
CA GLN A 38 13.72 -0.36 -5.32
C GLN A 38 12.35 -0.37 -4.64
N GLU A 39 11.93 0.77 -4.07
CA GLU A 39 10.62 0.90 -3.44
C GLU A 39 9.48 0.86 -4.46
N ARG A 40 9.65 1.50 -5.63
CA ARG A 40 8.70 1.40 -6.76
C ARG A 40 8.59 -0.03 -7.26
N ASN A 41 9.70 -0.76 -7.38
CA ASN A 41 9.69 -2.17 -7.77
C ASN A 41 8.99 -3.04 -6.74
N PHE A 42 9.21 -2.80 -5.45
CA PHE A 42 8.48 -3.49 -4.39
C PHE A 42 6.98 -3.24 -4.49
N VAL A 43 6.55 -1.98 -4.54
CA VAL A 43 5.14 -1.58 -4.65
C VAL A 43 4.48 -2.20 -5.90
N ASN A 44 5.14 -2.12 -7.06
CA ASN A 44 4.65 -2.76 -8.29
C ASN A 44 4.55 -4.28 -8.14
N SER A 45 5.51 -4.93 -7.46
CA SER A 45 5.45 -6.38 -7.24
C SER A 45 4.27 -6.80 -6.36
N VAL A 46 3.92 -6.00 -5.35
CA VAL A 46 2.74 -6.19 -4.48
C VAL A 46 1.45 -5.95 -5.28
N ILE A 47 1.42 -4.94 -6.16
CA ILE A 47 0.26 -4.65 -7.02
C ILE A 47 -0.02 -5.78 -8.03
N HIS A 48 1.04 -6.33 -8.64
CA HIS A 48 0.94 -7.15 -9.85
C HIS A 48 1.11 -8.66 -9.68
N GLY A 49 1.65 -9.19 -8.56
CA GLY A 49 1.82 -10.65 -8.53
C GLY A 49 2.32 -11.32 -7.26
N LYS A 50 2.87 -10.60 -6.26
CA LYS A 50 3.38 -11.27 -5.05
C LYS A 50 2.36 -11.43 -3.91
N SER A 51 1.20 -10.78 -3.97
CA SER A 51 0.22 -10.84 -2.87
C SER A 51 -1.24 -10.90 -3.35
N MET A 52 -1.59 -11.83 -4.25
CA MET A 52 -2.99 -12.26 -4.37
C MET A 52 -3.50 -12.79 -3.00
N ASN A 53 -2.58 -13.32 -2.19
CA ASN A 53 -2.75 -13.61 -0.78
C ASN A 53 -2.10 -12.54 0.08
N HIS A 54 -2.69 -12.24 1.23
CA HIS A 54 -2.10 -11.33 2.22
C HIS A 54 -0.80 -11.90 2.80
N GLU A 55 0.24 -11.07 2.86
CA GLU A 55 1.58 -11.43 3.32
C GLU A 55 1.99 -10.48 4.47
N PRO A 56 1.76 -10.83 5.75
CA PRO A 56 1.91 -9.90 6.88
C PRO A 56 3.27 -9.18 6.94
N LYS A 57 4.33 -9.81 6.44
CA LYS A 57 5.68 -9.23 6.32
C LYS A 57 5.75 -7.95 5.48
N TYR A 58 4.78 -7.71 4.58
CA TYR A 58 4.74 -6.51 3.75
C TYR A 58 4.11 -5.31 4.46
N ASP A 59 3.32 -5.51 5.52
CA ASP A 59 2.63 -4.41 6.21
C ASP A 59 3.59 -3.37 6.81
N PRO A 60 4.68 -3.74 7.52
CA PRO A 60 5.62 -2.75 8.03
C PRO A 60 6.24 -1.90 6.93
N GLN A 61 6.62 -2.54 5.82
CA GLN A 61 7.24 -1.85 4.69
C GLN A 61 6.24 -0.93 3.97
N LEU A 62 5.01 -1.39 3.71
CA LEU A 62 3.96 -0.55 3.12
C LEU A 62 3.61 0.63 4.03
N ASN A 63 3.53 0.44 5.35
CA ASN A 63 3.27 1.52 6.29
C ASN A 63 4.41 2.55 6.35
N GLN A 64 5.68 2.12 6.28
CA GLN A 64 6.81 3.03 6.15
C GLN A 64 6.75 3.83 4.84
N LEU A 65 6.40 3.17 3.74
CA LEU A 65 6.27 3.82 2.44
C LEU A 65 5.11 4.82 2.41
N LYS A 66 3.98 4.55 3.07
CA LYS A 66 2.89 5.53 3.23
C LYS A 66 3.37 6.80 3.91
N LYS A 67 4.03 6.66 5.08
CA LYS A 67 4.60 7.80 5.81
C LYS A 67 5.59 8.60 4.95
N LYS A 68 6.49 7.92 4.24
CA LYS A 68 7.46 8.55 3.33
C LYS A 68 6.76 9.29 2.18
N ASN A 69 5.65 8.74 1.70
CA ASN A 69 4.85 9.34 0.65
C ASN A 69 3.86 10.41 1.16
N GLY A 70 3.80 10.68 2.46
CA GLY A 70 2.87 11.65 3.05
C GLY A 70 1.41 11.17 3.07
N LEU A 71 1.21 9.86 3.17
CA LEU A 71 -0.09 9.16 3.29
C LEU A 71 -0.32 8.61 4.70
#